data_AF-A0A7R9G5V1-F1
#
_entry.id   AF-A0A7R9G5V1-F1
#
_cell.length_a   1.000
_cell.length_b   1.000
_cell.length_c   1.000
_cell.angle_alpha   90.00
_cell.angle_beta   90.00
_cell.angle_gamma   90.00
#
_symmetry.space_group_name_H-M   'P 1'
#
loop_
_entity.id
_entity.type
_entity.pdbx_description
1 polymer ?
#
loop_
_entity_poly.entity_id
_entity_poly.type
_entity_poly.pdbx_seq_one_letter_code
_entity_poly.pdbx_strand_id
1 'polypeptide(L)'
;MTSPGRLTQPSLSVPLFISSGEHLLFCIVPVIRSERAEEHESAMFERRRQEKAEQVYSQVQAEFNSRVKPGEAELTPLTSGEVLCQFLDNSADISSSQSMLSIEQRETIERFRREKQDRINKEMESKVREQMEAVNRIVTPLLKVRCMDPNNSECKRSVILTIWRATDYITTLLKEGTVVKLYNVNATDYKC
;
A
#
# COMPACT_ATOMS: atom_id res chain seq x y z
N MET A 1 -11.19 20.44 37.29
CA MET A 1 -10.92 18.99 37.32
C MET A 1 -11.98 18.32 36.48
N THR A 2 -11.67 18.00 35.22
CA THR A 2 -12.62 17.37 34.30
C THR A 2 -11.82 16.52 33.32
N SER A 3 -12.16 15.24 33.28
CA SER A 3 -11.40 14.12 32.71
C SER A 3 -11.19 14.19 31.20
N PRO A 4 -10.09 13.62 30.67
CA PRO A 4 -9.90 13.47 29.23
C PRO A 4 -10.72 12.29 28.69
N GLY A 5 -11.43 12.54 27.59
CA GLY A 5 -12.24 11.57 26.87
C GLY A 5 -11.41 10.40 26.33
N ARG A 6 -11.91 9.19 26.58
CA ARG A 6 -11.35 7.90 26.20
C ARG A 6 -11.29 7.77 24.67
N LEU A 7 -10.08 7.68 24.11
CA LEU A 7 -9.84 7.31 22.71
C LEU A 7 -10.34 5.88 22.49
N THR A 8 -11.43 5.72 21.76
CA THR A 8 -11.87 4.43 21.23
C THR A 8 -10.93 3.99 20.12
N GLN A 9 -10.29 2.84 20.31
CA GLN A 9 -9.42 2.20 19.34
C GLN A 9 -10.17 1.89 18.03
N PRO A 10 -9.52 1.97 16.85
CA PRO A 10 -10.12 1.47 15.62
C PRO A 10 -10.14 -0.06 15.66
N SER A 11 -11.34 -0.63 15.69
CA SER A 11 -11.57 -2.07 15.57
C SER A 11 -10.97 -2.56 14.25
N LEU A 12 -9.95 -3.39 14.34
CA LEU A 12 -9.46 -4.20 13.22
C LEU A 12 -10.64 -5.04 12.72
N SER A 13 -11.11 -4.78 11.51
CA SER A 13 -12.11 -5.60 10.84
C SER A 13 -11.45 -6.92 10.44
N VAL A 14 -11.46 -7.89 11.36
CA VAL A 14 -11.12 -9.27 11.07
C VAL A 14 -12.29 -9.86 10.26
N PRO A 15 -12.03 -10.55 9.13
CA PRO A 15 -13.09 -11.24 8.40
C PRO A 15 -13.71 -12.31 9.30
N LEU A 16 -15.02 -12.20 9.53
CA LEU A 16 -15.78 -13.16 10.30
C LEU A 16 -15.99 -14.42 9.44
N PHE A 17 -15.25 -15.49 9.72
CA PHE A 17 -15.46 -16.79 9.12
C PHE A 17 -16.66 -17.46 9.79
N ILE A 18 -17.83 -17.43 9.15
CA ILE A 18 -18.95 -18.28 9.56
C ILE A 18 -18.81 -19.60 8.80
N SER A 19 -18.32 -20.63 9.50
CA SER A 19 -18.27 -21.99 8.98
C SER A 19 -19.67 -22.61 9.05
N SER A 20 -20.33 -22.67 7.90
CA SER A 20 -21.45 -23.59 7.69
C SER A 20 -21.44 -24.01 6.22
N GLY A 21 -21.26 -25.31 6.00
CA GLY A 21 -21.59 -26.08 4.80
C GLY A 21 -21.44 -25.40 3.44
N GLU A 22 -20.39 -25.77 2.72
CA GLU A 22 -20.34 -25.80 1.24
C GLU A 22 -20.93 -24.57 0.53
N HIS A 23 -20.30 -23.42 0.70
CA HIS A 23 -20.04 -22.41 -0.31
C HIS A 23 -19.33 -21.29 0.46
N LEU A 24 -18.05 -21.06 0.17
CA LEU A 24 -17.35 -19.86 0.64
C LEU A 24 -17.99 -18.64 -0.03
N LEU A 25 -19.16 -18.23 0.45
CA LEU A 25 -19.67 -16.89 0.26
C LEU A 25 -18.69 -15.99 0.99
N PHE A 26 -17.76 -15.42 0.23
CA PHE A 26 -17.01 -14.26 0.67
C PHE A 26 -18.06 -13.19 0.99
N CYS A 27 -18.44 -13.07 2.27
CA CYS A 27 -19.26 -11.99 2.75
C CYS A 27 -18.43 -10.71 2.64
N ILE A 28 -18.52 -10.07 1.48
CA ILE A 28 -18.02 -8.71 1.30
C ILE A 28 -18.96 -7.82 2.11
N VAL A 29 -18.59 -7.50 3.34
CA VAL A 29 -19.32 -6.55 4.17
C VAL A 29 -18.88 -5.15 3.75
N PRO A 30 -19.75 -4.32 3.13
CA PRO A 30 -19.37 -2.96 2.75
C PRO A 30 -19.20 -2.09 3.99
N VAL A 31 -18.09 -1.37 4.07
CA VAL A 31 -17.85 -0.37 5.13
C VAL A 31 -18.21 1.00 4.59
N ILE A 32 -19.13 1.70 5.27
CA ILE A 32 -19.54 3.05 4.91
C ILE A 32 -18.78 4.03 5.80
N ARG A 33 -18.12 5.01 5.18
CA ARG A 33 -17.41 6.09 5.87
C ARG A 33 -17.89 7.44 5.35
N SER A 34 -17.82 8.46 6.21
CA SER A 34 -17.85 9.84 5.76
C SER A 34 -16.55 10.20 5.04
N GLU A 35 -16.55 11.32 4.31
CA GLU A 35 -15.36 11.84 3.63
C GLU A 35 -14.16 11.94 4.57
N ARG A 36 -14.29 12.66 5.68
CA ARG A 36 -13.22 12.81 6.69
C ARG A 36 -12.73 11.48 7.27
N ALA A 37 -13.64 10.52 7.49
CA ALA A 37 -13.27 9.22 8.03
C ALA A 37 -12.52 8.37 6.99
N GLU A 38 -12.87 8.47 5.71
CA GLU A 38 -12.15 7.81 4.63
C GLU A 38 -10.79 8.47 4.36
N GLU A 39 -10.69 9.80 4.40
CA GLU A 39 -9.40 10.51 4.33
C GLU A 39 -8.45 10.04 5.42
N HIS A 40 -8.95 9.91 6.66
CA HIS A 40 -8.17 9.41 7.77
C HIS A 40 -7.73 7.95 7.57
N GLU A 41 -8.64 7.06 7.15
CA GLU A 41 -8.27 5.66 6.89
C GLU A 41 -7.35 5.52 5.68
N SER A 42 -7.45 6.40 4.68
CA SER A 42 -6.53 6.50 3.55
C SER A 42 -5.13 6.87 4.02
N ALA A 43 -5.00 7.92 4.82
CA ALA A 43 -3.72 8.31 5.41
C ALA A 43 -3.11 7.20 6.29
N MET A 44 -3.94 6.55 7.12
CA MET A 44 -3.49 5.45 7.98
C MET A 44 -3.03 4.23 7.17
N PHE A 45 -3.69 3.94 6.06
CA PHE A 45 -3.30 2.84 5.19
C PHE A 45 -2.03 3.13 4.41
N GLU A 46 -1.87 4.32 3.84
CA GLU A 46 -0.62 4.70 3.20
C GLU A 46 0.53 4.67 4.22
N ARG A 47 0.29 5.09 5.47
CA ARG A 47 1.29 4.96 6.54
C ARG A 47 1.66 3.50 6.81
N ARG A 48 0.67 2.62 7.00
CA ARG A 48 0.92 1.17 7.21
C ARG A 48 1.62 0.53 6.00
N ARG A 49 1.28 0.98 4.79
CA ARG A 49 1.88 0.50 3.53
C ARG A 49 3.35 0.93 3.44
N GLN A 50 3.65 2.17 3.84
CA GLN A 50 5.01 2.68 3.94
C GLN A 50 5.83 1.96 5.02
N GLU A 51 5.28 1.78 6.23
CA GLU A 51 5.91 1.04 7.33
C GLU A 51 6.27 -0.40 6.90
N LYS A 52 5.36 -1.07 6.17
CA LYS A 52 5.63 -2.41 5.61
C LYS A 52 6.74 -2.38 4.56
N ALA A 53 6.75 -1.38 3.67
CA ALA A 53 7.81 -1.23 2.70
C ALA A 53 9.17 -1.08 3.41
N GLU A 54 9.27 -0.18 4.39
CA GLU A 54 10.48 0.03 5.20
C GLU A 54 10.95 -1.24 5.93
N GLN A 55 10.03 -2.05 6.42
CA GLN A 55 10.35 -3.35 7.00
C GLN A 55 10.99 -4.29 5.98
N VAL A 56 10.45 -4.36 4.75
CA VAL A 56 11.02 -5.16 3.65
C VAL A 56 12.41 -4.62 3.28
N TYR A 57 12.58 -3.30 3.18
CA TYR A 57 13.88 -2.66 2.94
C TYR A 57 14.91 -3.10 4.00
N SER A 58 14.54 -3.04 5.27
CA SER A 58 15.41 -3.39 6.40
C SER A 58 15.78 -4.88 6.41
N GLN A 59 14.83 -5.77 6.08
CA GLN A 59 15.08 -7.21 6.02
C GLN A 59 16.05 -7.58 4.90
N VAL A 60 15.87 -7.03 3.69
CA VAL A 60 16.75 -7.30 2.55
C VAL A 60 18.16 -6.76 2.82
N GLN A 61 18.28 -5.57 3.42
CA GLN A 61 19.58 -5.01 3.78
C GLN A 61 20.28 -5.84 4.86
N ALA A 62 19.56 -6.32 5.88
CA ALA A 62 20.12 -7.16 6.92
C ALA A 62 20.58 -8.53 6.37
N GLU A 63 19.76 -9.15 5.51
CA GLU A 63 20.12 -10.40 4.82
C GLU A 63 21.40 -10.21 4.00
N PHE A 64 21.49 -9.11 3.25
CA PHE A 64 22.69 -8.80 2.48
C PHE A 64 23.93 -8.61 3.35
N ASN A 65 23.85 -7.80 4.41
CA ASN A 65 24.96 -7.57 5.33
C ASN A 65 25.41 -8.88 6.01
N SER A 66 24.48 -9.81 6.29
CA SER A 66 24.80 -11.12 6.88
C SER A 66 25.49 -12.10 5.91
N ARG A 67 25.24 -11.96 4.59
CA ARG A 67 25.93 -12.73 3.54
C ARG A 67 27.37 -12.22 3.33
N VAL A 68 27.66 -10.98 3.71
CA VAL A 68 29.03 -10.45 3.78
C VAL A 68 29.64 -10.86 5.12
N LYS A 69 29.94 -12.16 5.30
CA LYS A 69 30.80 -12.58 6.40
C LYS A 69 32.26 -12.20 6.06
N PRO A 70 33.01 -11.52 6.94
CA PRO A 70 34.45 -11.43 6.82
C PRO A 70 35.02 -12.81 7.12
N GLY A 71 35.33 -13.58 6.08
CA GLY A 71 35.84 -14.94 6.22
C GLY A 71 36.90 -15.22 5.15
N GLU A 72 38.14 -15.26 5.61
CA GLU A 72 39.38 -15.77 5.00
C GLU A 72 39.25 -16.33 3.57
N ALA A 73 39.61 -15.53 2.57
CA ALA A 73 39.82 -16.02 1.21
C ALA A 73 41.33 -16.16 0.96
N GLU A 74 41.74 -17.40 0.75
CA GLU A 74 43.10 -17.81 0.38
C GLU A 74 43.48 -17.21 -0.99
N LEU A 75 44.71 -16.67 -1.06
CA LEU A 75 45.26 -15.89 -2.16
C LEU A 75 45.35 -16.72 -3.46
N THR A 76 44.32 -16.62 -4.30
CA THR A 76 44.33 -17.07 -5.71
C THR A 76 44.34 -15.84 -6.64
N PRO A 77 44.79 -15.96 -7.90
CA PRO A 77 45.33 -14.82 -8.64
C PRO A 77 44.31 -13.68 -8.84
N LEU A 78 44.75 -12.46 -8.52
CA LEU A 78 44.01 -11.19 -8.43
C LEU A 78 43.43 -10.70 -9.77
N THR A 79 42.39 -11.37 -10.30
CA THR A 79 41.70 -10.92 -11.53
C THR A 79 40.18 -10.78 -11.40
N SER A 80 39.57 -11.22 -10.30
CA SER A 80 38.13 -11.06 -10.06
C SER A 80 37.82 -9.83 -9.20
N GLY A 81 36.84 -9.03 -9.61
CA GLY A 81 36.38 -7.84 -8.88
C GLY A 81 35.89 -8.14 -7.45
N GLU A 82 35.46 -9.38 -7.19
CA GLU A 82 35.08 -9.86 -5.86
C GLU A 82 36.29 -9.99 -4.92
N VAL A 83 37.37 -10.61 -5.39
CA VAL A 83 38.62 -10.80 -4.62
C VAL A 83 39.31 -9.45 -4.38
N LEU A 84 39.29 -8.55 -5.36
CA LEU A 84 39.81 -7.19 -5.22
C LEU A 84 39.02 -6.37 -4.18
N CYS A 85 37.69 -6.51 -4.12
CA CYS A 85 36.88 -5.88 -3.08
C CYS A 85 37.20 -6.45 -1.69
N GLN A 86 37.32 -7.78 -1.55
CA GLN A 86 37.66 -8.41 -0.28
C GLN A 86 39.07 -8.03 0.21
N PHE A 87 40.05 -7.93 -0.69
CA PHE A 87 41.40 -7.46 -0.36
C PHE A 87 41.36 -6.04 0.23
N LEU A 88 40.57 -5.16 -0.37
CA LEU A 88 40.33 -3.80 0.10
C LEU A 88 39.64 -3.77 1.47
N ASP A 89 38.59 -4.56 1.64
CA ASP A 89 37.77 -4.58 2.87
C ASP A 89 38.54 -5.19 4.05
N ASN A 90 39.52 -6.07 3.79
CA ASN A 90 40.40 -6.68 4.80
C ASN A 90 41.71 -5.90 5.04
N SER A 91 41.97 -4.82 4.30
CA SER A 91 43.21 -4.05 4.44
C SER A 91 43.18 -3.13 5.66
N ALA A 92 44.28 -3.09 6.41
CA ALA A 92 44.40 -2.24 7.61
C ALA A 92 44.40 -0.74 7.28
N ASP A 93 44.81 -0.38 6.06
CA ASP A 93 44.73 0.98 5.52
C ASP A 93 44.21 0.93 4.07
N ILE A 94 42.91 1.24 3.95
CA ILE A 94 42.15 1.24 2.70
C ILE A 94 42.72 2.27 1.71
N SER A 95 43.15 3.44 2.20
CA SER A 95 43.65 4.52 1.35
C SER A 95 45.02 4.18 0.76
N SER A 96 45.91 3.59 1.57
CA SER A 96 47.19 3.09 1.09
C SER A 96 47.00 1.93 0.10
N SER A 97 46.14 0.96 0.41
CA SER A 97 45.89 -0.21 -0.44
C SER A 97 45.22 0.15 -1.76
N GLN A 98 44.35 1.16 -1.78
CA GLN A 98 43.80 1.70 -3.03
C GLN A 98 44.87 2.34 -3.90
N SER A 99 45.83 3.03 -3.31
CA SER A 99 46.91 3.69 -4.05
C SER A 99 47.80 2.69 -4.80
N MET A 100 47.90 1.45 -4.32
CA MET A 100 48.70 0.36 -4.91
C MET A 100 48.01 -0.38 -6.07
N LEU A 101 46.70 -0.18 -6.26
CA LEU A 101 45.94 -0.81 -7.35
C LEU A 101 46.11 -0.08 -8.68
N SER A 102 46.16 -0.84 -9.77
CA SER A 102 46.15 -0.29 -11.13
C SER A 102 44.82 0.38 -11.46
N ILE A 103 44.81 1.25 -12.49
CA ILE A 103 43.60 1.92 -12.96
C ILE A 103 42.53 0.89 -13.37
N GLU A 104 42.92 -0.13 -14.13
CA GLU A 104 42.03 -1.22 -14.58
C GLU A 104 41.45 -2.02 -13.40
N GLN A 105 42.23 -2.24 -12.34
CA GLN A 105 41.76 -2.91 -11.12
C GLN A 105 40.74 -2.04 -10.37
N ARG A 106 40.96 -0.73 -10.26
CA ARG A 106 40.00 0.21 -9.65
C ARG A 106 38.69 0.27 -10.43
N GLU A 107 38.75 0.34 -11.76
CA GLU A 107 37.55 0.30 -12.61
C GLU A 107 36.78 -1.02 -12.46
N THR A 108 37.50 -2.14 -12.31
CA THR A 108 36.90 -3.46 -12.09
C THR A 108 36.19 -3.52 -10.73
N ILE A 109 36.78 -2.94 -9.67
CA ILE A 109 36.16 -2.82 -8.35
C ILE A 109 34.90 -1.96 -8.40
N GLU A 110 34.97 -0.79 -9.02
CA GLU A 110 33.81 0.12 -9.13
C GLU A 110 32.65 -0.51 -9.91
N ARG A 111 32.97 -1.17 -11.03
CA ARG A 111 31.99 -1.91 -11.82
C ARG A 111 31.32 -3.00 -10.99
N PHE A 112 32.10 -3.81 -10.30
CA PHE A 112 31.56 -4.87 -9.44
C PHE A 112 30.69 -4.31 -8.31
N ARG A 113 31.10 -3.21 -7.66
CA ARG A 113 30.29 -2.53 -6.63
C ARG A 113 28.96 -2.02 -7.18
N ARG A 114 28.97 -1.40 -8.37
CA ARG A 114 27.75 -0.95 -9.05
C ARG A 114 26.83 -2.13 -9.39
N GLU A 115 27.34 -3.16 -10.03
CA GLU A 115 26.56 -4.35 -10.38
C GLU A 115 25.98 -5.05 -9.14
N LYS A 116 26.75 -5.12 -8.05
CA LYS A 116 26.29 -5.65 -6.77
C LYS A 116 25.16 -4.80 -6.20
N GLN A 117 25.30 -3.48 -6.20
CA GLN A 117 24.26 -2.56 -5.71
C GLN A 117 23.00 -2.63 -6.58
N ASP A 118 23.15 -2.67 -7.90
CA ASP A 118 22.03 -2.77 -8.83
C ASP A 118 21.25 -4.08 -8.64
N ARG A 119 21.93 -5.19 -8.36
CA ARG A 119 21.28 -6.46 -8.03
C ARG A 119 20.45 -6.37 -6.75
N ILE A 120 20.99 -5.73 -5.71
CA ILE A 120 20.28 -5.52 -4.44
C ILE A 120 19.05 -4.65 -4.66
N ASN A 121 19.20 -3.53 -5.37
CA ASN A 121 18.11 -2.61 -5.67
C ASN A 121 16.99 -3.33 -6.44
N LYS A 122 17.33 -4.14 -7.45
CA LYS A 122 16.34 -4.93 -8.21
C LYS A 122 15.60 -5.96 -7.36
N GLU A 123 16.32 -6.69 -6.50
CA GLU A 123 15.71 -7.69 -5.60
C GLU A 123 14.76 -7.01 -4.60
N MET A 124 15.18 -5.88 -4.07
CA MET A 124 14.43 -5.04 -3.14
C MET A 124 13.15 -4.49 -3.79
N GLU A 125 13.26 -3.87 -4.97
CA GLU A 125 12.11 -3.39 -5.73
C GLU A 125 11.11 -4.50 -6.04
N SER A 126 11.60 -5.70 -6.40
CA SER A 126 10.74 -6.85 -6.68
C SER A 126 9.97 -7.30 -5.44
N LYS A 127 10.65 -7.45 -4.29
CA LYS A 127 10.03 -7.85 -3.02
C LYS A 127 9.02 -6.83 -2.52
N VAL A 128 9.34 -5.52 -2.63
CA VAL A 128 8.41 -4.44 -2.26
C VAL A 128 7.17 -4.45 -3.15
N ARG A 129 7.35 -4.59 -4.47
CA ARG A 129 6.23 -4.63 -5.42
C ARG A 129 5.28 -5.80 -5.14
N GLU A 130 5.82 -7.00 -4.96
CA GLU A 130 5.03 -8.21 -4.68
C GLU A 130 4.19 -8.06 -3.39
N GLN A 131 4.78 -7.52 -2.32
CA GLN A 131 4.09 -7.30 -1.05
C GLN A 131 3.06 -6.16 -1.12
N MET A 132 3.29 -5.15 -1.97
CA MET A 132 2.39 -4.02 -2.15
C MET A 132 1.19 -4.35 -3.04
N GLU A 133 1.37 -5.13 -4.10
CA GLU A 133 0.29 -5.51 -5.03
C GLU A 133 -0.79 -6.36 -4.35
N ALA A 134 -0.41 -7.14 -3.32
CA ALA A 134 -1.31 -7.97 -2.53
C ALA A 134 -2.30 -7.16 -1.65
N VAL A 135 -2.11 -5.85 -1.49
CA VAL A 135 -2.87 -5.03 -0.55
C VAL A 135 -3.49 -3.84 -1.28
N ASN A 136 -4.52 -4.09 -2.10
CA ASN A 136 -5.30 -3.03 -2.73
C ASN A 136 -6.66 -2.85 -2.06
N ARG A 137 -6.99 -1.59 -1.73
CA ARG A 137 -8.30 -1.18 -1.21
C ARG A 137 -9.26 -0.90 -2.37
N ILE A 138 -10.49 -1.39 -2.26
CA ILE A 138 -11.57 -1.05 -3.21
C ILE A 138 -12.47 -0.03 -2.54
N VAL A 139 -12.33 1.24 -2.91
CA VAL A 139 -13.13 2.35 -2.38
C VAL A 139 -13.93 2.95 -3.53
N THR A 140 -15.23 3.15 -3.31
CA THR A 140 -16.11 3.79 -4.30
C THR A 140 -16.99 4.84 -3.61
N PRO A 141 -16.94 6.11 -4.05
CA PRO A 141 -17.80 7.15 -3.48
C PRO A 141 -19.26 6.88 -3.83
N LEU A 142 -20.14 7.27 -2.90
CA LEU A 142 -21.56 7.02 -2.98
C LEU A 142 -22.34 8.27 -2.55
N LEU A 143 -23.33 8.64 -3.36
CA LEU A 143 -24.30 9.68 -3.04
C LEU A 143 -25.66 9.05 -2.74
N LYS A 144 -26.25 9.38 -1.59
CA LYS A 144 -27.62 8.99 -1.22
C LYS A 144 -28.52 10.22 -1.18
N VAL A 145 -29.61 10.18 -1.93
CA VAL A 145 -30.60 11.26 -2.01
C VAL A 145 -31.98 10.71 -1.67
N ARG A 146 -32.72 11.39 -0.80
CA ARG A 146 -34.12 11.04 -0.51
C ARG A 146 -35.02 11.72 -1.53
N CYS A 147 -35.79 10.94 -2.28
CA CYS A 147 -36.71 11.42 -3.30
C CYS A 147 -38.16 11.22 -2.83
N MET A 148 -39.04 12.14 -3.22
CA MET A 148 -40.47 12.10 -2.97
C MET A 148 -41.22 12.32 -4.28
N ASP A 149 -42.43 11.76 -4.39
CA ASP A 149 -43.30 12.02 -5.53
C ASP A 149 -43.93 13.41 -5.39
N PRO A 150 -43.66 14.36 -6.31
CA PRO A 150 -44.22 15.70 -6.23
C PRO A 150 -45.74 15.73 -6.44
N ASN A 151 -46.31 14.73 -7.09
CA ASN A 151 -47.73 14.70 -7.44
C ASN A 151 -48.60 14.01 -6.37
N ASN A 152 -47.96 13.43 -5.34
CA ASN A 152 -48.65 12.65 -4.33
C ASN A 152 -48.25 13.12 -2.93
N SER A 153 -48.63 14.36 -2.61
CA SER A 153 -48.35 15.02 -1.34
C SER A 153 -49.01 14.33 -0.13
N GLU A 154 -50.08 13.56 -0.34
CA GLU A 154 -50.76 12.78 0.71
C GLU A 154 -49.98 11.50 1.06
N CYS A 155 -49.22 10.97 0.11
CA CYS A 155 -48.45 9.75 0.28
C CYS A 155 -47.00 10.08 0.65
N LYS A 156 -46.68 10.01 1.95
CA LYS A 156 -45.31 10.19 2.51
C LYS A 156 -44.30 9.10 2.10
N ARG A 157 -44.50 8.42 0.97
CA ARG A 157 -43.58 7.41 0.46
C ARG A 157 -42.36 8.12 -0.10
N SER A 158 -41.29 8.12 0.68
CA SER A 158 -39.97 8.54 0.21
C SER A 158 -39.16 7.32 -0.21
N VAL A 159 -38.41 7.44 -1.29
CA VAL A 159 -37.44 6.43 -1.73
C VAL A 159 -36.02 6.97 -1.57
N ILE A 160 -35.05 6.08 -1.38
CA ILE A 160 -33.63 6.47 -1.36
C ILE A 160 -33.03 6.13 -2.71
N LEU A 161 -32.65 7.16 -3.45
CA LEU A 161 -31.83 7.03 -4.65
C LEU A 161 -30.37 6.91 -4.23
N THR A 162 -29.69 5.90 -4.76
CA THR A 162 -28.28 5.63 -4.51
C THR A 162 -27.51 5.76 -5.82
N ILE A 163 -26.54 6.67 -5.89
CA ILE A 163 -25.73 6.94 -7.08
C ILE A 163 -24.25 6.67 -6.74
N TRP A 164 -23.65 5.73 -7.45
CA TRP A 164 -22.22 5.41 -7.33
C TRP A 164 -21.40 6.34 -8.22
N ARG A 165 -20.27 6.86 -7.72
CA ARG A 165 -19.39 7.77 -8.46
C ARG A 165 -20.14 8.97 -9.06
N ALA A 166 -20.96 9.62 -8.24
CA ALA A 166 -21.65 10.84 -8.64
C ALA A 166 -20.63 11.91 -9.07
N THR A 167 -20.88 12.57 -10.19
CA THR A 167 -20.07 13.69 -10.67
C THR A 167 -20.54 14.99 -10.04
N ASP A 168 -19.69 16.03 -10.10
CA ASP A 168 -20.02 17.36 -9.56
C ASP A 168 -21.25 17.99 -10.23
N TYR A 169 -21.48 17.65 -11.49
CA TYR A 169 -22.70 18.03 -12.20
C TYR A 169 -23.95 17.42 -11.54
N ILE A 170 -23.90 16.14 -11.18
CA ILE A 170 -25.02 15.43 -10.56
C ILE A 170 -25.28 15.94 -9.14
N THR A 171 -24.24 16.20 -8.35
CA THR A 171 -24.39 16.78 -7.00
C THR A 171 -24.98 18.19 -7.06
N THR A 172 -24.67 18.97 -8.10
CA THR A 172 -25.24 20.31 -8.31
C THR A 172 -26.69 20.26 -8.82
N LEU A 173 -27.01 19.28 -9.66
CA LEU A 173 -28.36 19.07 -10.21
C LEU A 173 -29.34 18.58 -9.13
N LEU A 174 -28.91 17.62 -8.31
CA LEU A 174 -29.72 16.96 -7.27
C LEU A 174 -29.67 17.74 -5.95
N LYS A 175 -30.14 18.99 -5.99
CA LYS A 175 -30.35 19.82 -4.80
C LYS A 175 -31.73 19.56 -4.19
N GLU A 176 -31.83 19.82 -2.89
CA GLU A 176 -33.10 19.76 -2.18
C GLU A 176 -34.11 20.73 -2.80
N GLY A 177 -35.37 20.28 -2.91
CA GLY A 177 -36.46 21.07 -3.51
C GLY A 177 -36.52 21.03 -5.05
N THR A 178 -35.54 20.43 -5.71
CA THR A 178 -35.56 20.28 -7.17
C THR A 178 -36.41 19.08 -7.59
N VAL A 179 -37.28 19.28 -8.58
CA VAL A 179 -38.04 18.20 -9.23
C VAL A 179 -37.26 17.71 -10.44
N VAL A 180 -36.89 16.42 -10.44
CA VAL A 180 -36.16 15.79 -11.55
C VAL A 180 -36.92 14.56 -12.04
N LYS A 181 -36.82 14.28 -13.34
CA LYS A 181 -37.31 13.05 -13.95
C LYS A 181 -36.13 12.14 -14.23
N LEU A 182 -36.14 10.96 -13.61
CA LEU A 182 -35.08 9.97 -13.77
C LEU A 182 -35.60 8.83 -14.65
N TYR A 183 -34.72 8.33 -15.53
CA TYR A 183 -35.01 7.20 -16.40
C TYR A 183 -34.01 6.08 -16.16
N ASN A 184 -34.40 4.84 -16.45
CA ASN A 184 -33.57 3.64 -16.30
C ASN A 184 -33.02 3.45 -14.86
N VAL A 185 -33.86 3.71 -13.86
CA VAL A 185 -33.50 3.51 -12.45
C VAL A 185 -33.75 2.05 -12.08
N ASN A 186 -32.73 1.38 -11.56
CA ASN A 186 -32.86 0.03 -11.04
C ASN A 186 -33.50 0.05 -9.66
N ALA A 187 -34.66 -0.57 -9.53
CA ALA A 187 -35.28 -0.82 -8.24
C ALA A 187 -34.64 -2.06 -7.62
N THR A 188 -34.22 -1.93 -6.37
CA THR A 188 -33.75 -3.04 -5.55
C THR A 188 -34.60 -3.05 -4.29
N ASP A 189 -35.15 -4.20 -3.94
CA ASP A 189 -35.98 -4.36 -2.73
C ASP A 189 -35.08 -4.23 -1.50
N TYR A 190 -34.94 -2.99 -1.00
CA TYR A 190 -34.39 -2.72 0.31
C TYR A 190 -35.54 -2.69 1.31
N LYS A 191 -35.63 -3.71 2.17
CA LYS A 191 -36.42 -3.61 3.39
C LYS A 191 -35.78 -2.53 4.27
N CYS A 192 -36.55 -1.47 4.55
CA CYS A 192 -36.23 -0.51 5.60
C CYS A 192 -36.21 -1.19 6.97
#